data_AF-A0A9N8ELE6-F1
#
_entry.id   AF-A0A9N8ELE6-F1
#
_cell.length_a   1.000
_cell.length_b   1.000
_cell.length_c   1.000
_cell.angle_alpha   90.00
_cell.angle_beta   90.00
_cell.angle_gamma   90.00
#
_symmetry.space_group_name_H-M   'P 1'
#
loop_
_entity.id
_entity.type
_entity.pdbx_description
1 polymer ?
#
loop_
_entity_poly.entity_id
_entity_poly.type
_entity_poly.pdbx_seq_one_letter_code
_entity_poly.pdbx_strand_id
1 'polypeptide(L)'
;MASSLPKSTSEDTSRQLMQMVWIGALFYAISVILNAAYMIRMHAIEEYGPVIHEFDPYFNYRATEYLAANGMHKFFHWFDYKVWYPLGRPVGTTIYPGMQVTAVAIHRYLLSHWSLNDVCCYMPAWFGAIATLITGLLAYEASLPQNTSSNLIQFLWDIVQGTCGRNHVKPTKSNNSFSNLSPALECAVFAMAMMSIVPAHLMRSVGGGFDNESVATTAMILTFYCWMRSLRNGNDINTIVVYGCLTGLSYFYMVATWGGFVFVLNLIGVHAAMLVGLGRFSDKVWLSYSLFYSIGTLLAIQVPVVGWAPLRSLEQLGPCGVFLGYQVLQFCEVIRRRNNLSRTAAWKLRIQVCVALAG
;
A
#
# COMPACT_ATOMS: atom_id res chain seq x y z
N MET A 1 -52.40 -7.69 38.35
CA MET A 1 -51.11 -8.34 38.03
C MET A 1 -50.95 -8.39 36.52
N ALA A 2 -50.31 -7.39 35.93
CA ALA A 2 -49.79 -7.49 34.57
C ALA A 2 -48.31 -7.13 34.69
N SER A 3 -47.48 -8.16 34.69
CA SER A 3 -46.02 -8.05 34.75
C SER A 3 -45.52 -7.33 33.51
N SER A 4 -45.02 -6.11 33.70
CA SER A 4 -44.19 -5.43 32.70
C SER A 4 -42.92 -6.24 32.48
N LEU A 5 -42.91 -7.09 31.45
CA LEU A 5 -41.70 -7.74 30.94
C LEU A 5 -40.66 -6.66 30.54
N PRO A 6 -39.36 -6.91 30.75
CA PRO A 6 -38.31 -5.93 30.52
C PRO A 6 -38.16 -5.64 29.02
N LYS A 7 -38.71 -4.53 28.53
CA LYS A 7 -38.60 -4.06 27.14
C LYS A 7 -37.16 -3.83 26.65
N SER A 8 -36.18 -3.72 27.55
CA SER A 8 -34.80 -3.44 27.19
C SER A 8 -34.10 -4.61 26.49
N THR A 9 -34.39 -5.86 26.88
CA THR A 9 -33.64 -7.02 26.37
C THR A 9 -34.03 -7.42 24.94
N SER A 10 -35.28 -7.18 24.53
CA SER A 10 -35.76 -7.49 23.17
C SER A 10 -35.28 -6.50 22.10
N GLU A 11 -35.07 -5.23 22.47
CA GLU A 11 -34.52 -4.23 21.54
C GLU A 11 -33.02 -4.47 21.29
N ASP A 12 -32.29 -4.92 22.31
CA ASP A 12 -30.86 -5.22 22.21
C ASP A 12 -30.60 -6.46 21.34
N THR A 13 -31.40 -7.53 21.48
CA THR A 13 -31.27 -8.74 20.64
C THR A 13 -31.62 -8.47 19.17
N SER A 14 -32.65 -7.66 18.91
CA SER A 14 -33.00 -7.23 17.55
C SER A 14 -31.88 -6.43 16.89
N ARG A 15 -31.23 -5.53 17.63
CA ARG A 15 -30.06 -4.77 17.14
C ARG A 15 -28.87 -5.67 16.84
N GLN A 16 -28.58 -6.64 17.71
CA GLN A 16 -27.51 -7.61 17.50
C GLN A 16 -27.75 -8.47 16.26
N LEU A 17 -28.97 -8.96 16.07
CA LEU A 17 -29.35 -9.72 14.87
C LEU A 17 -29.18 -8.89 13.59
N MET A 18 -29.66 -7.63 13.60
CA MET A 18 -29.46 -6.73 12.47
C MET A 18 -27.97 -6.48 12.17
N GLN A 19 -27.13 -6.30 13.19
CA GLN A 19 -25.68 -6.17 13.02
C GLN A 19 -25.07 -7.41 12.36
N MET A 20 -25.44 -8.61 12.82
CA MET A 20 -24.96 -9.86 12.23
C MET A 20 -25.39 -10.02 10.76
N VAL A 21 -26.62 -9.66 10.42
CA VAL A 21 -27.12 -9.68 9.04
C VAL A 21 -26.31 -8.73 8.16
N TRP A 22 -26.01 -7.52 8.63
CA TRP A 22 -25.20 -6.55 7.88
C TRP A 22 -23.76 -6.99 7.69
N ILE A 23 -23.14 -7.59 8.71
CA ILE A 23 -21.79 -8.18 8.60
C ILE A 23 -21.80 -9.30 7.55
N GLY A 24 -22.82 -10.16 7.57
CA GLY A 24 -23.00 -11.22 6.57
C GLY A 24 -23.16 -10.65 5.16
N ALA A 25 -24.00 -9.63 4.98
CA ALA A 25 -24.22 -8.96 3.70
C ALA A 25 -22.94 -8.29 3.17
N LEU A 26 -22.13 -7.68 4.05
CA LEU A 26 -20.85 -7.09 3.68
C LEU A 26 -19.84 -8.15 3.22
N PHE A 27 -19.67 -9.21 4.01
CA PHE A 27 -18.75 -10.28 3.66
C PHE A 27 -19.14 -10.91 2.33
N TYR A 28 -20.44 -11.11 2.12
CA TYR A 28 -20.98 -11.56 0.84
C TYR A 28 -20.63 -10.58 -0.29
N ALA A 29 -20.90 -9.29 -0.13
CA ALA A 29 -20.58 -8.28 -1.15
C ALA A 29 -19.09 -8.24 -1.50
N ILE A 30 -18.20 -8.25 -0.50
CA ILE A 30 -16.74 -8.29 -0.70
C ILE A 30 -16.35 -9.57 -1.45
N SER A 31 -16.90 -10.72 -1.07
CA SER A 31 -16.61 -12.00 -1.72
C SER A 31 -17.04 -12.00 -3.19
N VAL A 32 -18.22 -11.44 -3.50
CA VAL A 32 -18.73 -11.31 -4.86
C VAL A 32 -17.84 -10.39 -5.68
N ILE A 33 -17.42 -9.25 -5.12
CA ILE A 33 -16.54 -8.29 -5.82
C ILE A 33 -15.17 -8.89 -6.10
N LEU A 34 -14.55 -9.57 -5.13
CA LEU A 34 -13.25 -10.21 -5.32
C LEU A 34 -13.32 -11.38 -6.31
N ASN A 35 -14.40 -12.16 -6.26
CA ASN A 35 -14.65 -13.22 -7.23
C ASN A 35 -14.82 -12.63 -8.63
N ALA A 36 -15.63 -11.59 -8.79
CA ALA A 36 -15.78 -10.88 -10.07
C ALA A 36 -14.44 -10.31 -10.58
N ALA A 37 -13.62 -9.73 -9.69
CA ALA A 37 -12.28 -9.23 -10.05
C ALA A 37 -11.39 -10.34 -10.61
N TYR A 38 -11.43 -11.54 -9.99
CA TYR A 38 -10.67 -12.69 -10.43
C TYR A 38 -11.22 -13.28 -11.74
N MET A 39 -12.52 -13.58 -11.81
CA MET A 39 -13.15 -14.22 -12.98
C MET A 39 -12.99 -13.40 -14.26
N ILE A 40 -13.15 -12.07 -14.21
CA ILE A 40 -12.97 -11.22 -15.40
C ILE A 40 -11.54 -11.31 -15.94
N ARG A 41 -10.53 -11.45 -15.05
CA ARG A 41 -9.12 -11.58 -15.44
C ARG A 41 -8.77 -12.98 -15.94
N MET A 42 -9.57 -13.99 -15.58
CA MET A 42 -9.36 -15.39 -15.98
C MET A 42 -9.88 -15.71 -17.39
N HIS A 43 -10.66 -14.82 -18.00
CA HIS A 43 -11.32 -15.07 -19.28
C HIS A 43 -10.38 -15.61 -20.38
N ALA A 44 -9.21 -15.01 -20.56
CA ALA A 44 -8.23 -15.45 -21.57
C ALA A 44 -7.69 -16.87 -21.30
N ILE A 45 -7.45 -17.21 -20.03
CA ILE A 45 -6.96 -18.54 -19.64
C ILE A 45 -8.06 -19.60 -19.80
N GLU A 46 -9.31 -19.26 -19.51
CA GLU A 46 -10.44 -20.19 -19.67
C GLU A 46 -10.73 -20.49 -21.15
N GLU A 47 -10.57 -19.50 -22.04
CA GLU A 47 -10.83 -19.66 -23.46
C GLU A 47 -9.66 -20.32 -24.22
N TYR A 48 -8.42 -19.90 -23.94
CA TYR A 48 -7.23 -20.31 -24.72
C TYR A 48 -6.24 -21.20 -23.97
N GLY A 49 -6.44 -21.42 -22.66
CA GLY A 49 -5.52 -22.14 -21.79
C GLY A 49 -4.44 -21.26 -21.15
N PRO A 50 -3.63 -21.83 -20.24
CA PRO A 50 -2.56 -21.10 -19.54
C PRO A 50 -1.38 -20.86 -20.48
N VAL A 51 -1.46 -19.78 -21.25
CA VAL A 51 -0.42 -19.34 -22.17
C VAL A 51 -0.05 -17.90 -21.85
N ILE A 52 1.25 -17.62 -21.88
CA ILE A 52 1.75 -16.25 -21.75
C ILE A 52 1.43 -15.48 -23.02
N HIS A 53 0.80 -14.33 -22.89
CA HIS A 53 0.39 -13.49 -24.01
C HIS A 53 1.34 -12.30 -24.18
N GLU A 54 1.24 -11.64 -25.33
CA GLU A 54 2.10 -10.51 -25.73
C GLU A 54 3.58 -10.88 -25.89
N PHE A 55 4.45 -9.89 -26.08
CA PHE A 55 5.87 -10.10 -26.39
C PHE A 55 6.77 -9.87 -25.18
N ASP A 56 6.49 -8.84 -24.38
CA ASP A 56 7.32 -8.44 -23.23
C ASP A 56 7.37 -9.51 -22.12
N PRO A 57 6.25 -10.16 -21.74
CA PRO A 57 6.23 -11.17 -20.66
C PRO A 57 7.12 -12.40 -20.89
N TYR A 58 7.46 -12.73 -22.13
CA TYR A 58 8.35 -13.87 -22.43
C TYR A 58 9.76 -13.66 -21.86
N PHE A 59 10.27 -12.43 -21.84
CA PHE A 59 11.54 -12.13 -21.18
C PHE A 59 11.44 -12.35 -19.66
N ASN A 60 10.34 -11.87 -19.05
CA ASN A 60 10.10 -12.04 -17.61
C ASN A 60 10.00 -13.51 -17.24
N TYR A 61 9.27 -14.31 -18.02
CA TYR A 61 9.14 -15.75 -17.81
C TYR A 61 10.49 -16.47 -17.91
N ARG A 62 11.28 -16.20 -18.95
CA ARG A 62 12.62 -16.78 -19.09
C ARG A 62 13.54 -16.41 -17.94
N ALA A 63 13.45 -15.18 -17.44
CA ALA A 63 14.19 -14.75 -16.26
C ALA A 63 13.73 -15.52 -15.00
N THR A 64 12.43 -15.75 -14.83
CA THR A 64 11.86 -16.58 -13.77
C THR A 64 12.35 -18.04 -13.86
N GLU A 65 12.37 -18.63 -15.06
CA GLU A 65 12.89 -19.99 -15.29
C GLU A 65 14.37 -20.08 -14.91
N TYR A 66 15.17 -19.11 -15.34
CA TYR A 66 16.59 -19.05 -14.99
C TYR A 66 16.79 -18.94 -13.48
N LEU A 67 15.99 -18.09 -12.82
CA LEU A 67 16.03 -17.93 -11.36
C LEU A 67 15.63 -19.22 -10.63
N ALA A 68 14.57 -19.89 -11.10
CA ALA A 68 14.08 -21.13 -10.52
C ALA A 68 15.11 -22.27 -10.63
N ALA A 69 15.83 -22.35 -11.75
CA ALA A 69 16.83 -23.39 -11.99
C ALA A 69 18.19 -23.12 -11.31
N ASN A 70 18.65 -21.87 -11.28
CA ASN A 70 20.02 -21.52 -10.88
C ASN A 70 20.12 -20.87 -9.49
N GLY A 71 19.02 -20.35 -8.96
CA GLY A 71 18.98 -19.64 -7.68
C GLY A 71 19.42 -18.18 -7.75
N MET A 72 19.19 -17.46 -6.64
CA MET A 72 19.36 -16.00 -6.54
C MET A 72 20.78 -15.52 -6.85
N HIS A 73 21.80 -16.20 -6.32
CA HIS A 73 23.18 -15.76 -6.49
C HIS A 73 23.61 -15.76 -7.96
N LYS A 74 23.26 -16.83 -8.70
CA LYS A 74 23.56 -16.92 -10.13
C LYS A 74 22.70 -15.95 -10.95
N PHE A 75 21.45 -15.72 -10.54
CA PHE A 75 20.56 -14.75 -11.19
C PHE A 75 21.12 -13.32 -11.19
N PHE A 76 21.62 -12.83 -10.04
CA PHE A 76 22.19 -11.48 -9.98
C PHE A 76 23.52 -11.32 -10.75
N HIS A 77 24.22 -12.42 -11.04
CA HIS A 77 25.44 -12.42 -11.86
C HIS A 77 25.18 -12.91 -13.30
N TRP A 78 23.91 -13.02 -13.71
CA TRP A 78 23.57 -13.59 -15.01
C TRP A 78 23.88 -12.62 -16.15
N PHE A 79 24.76 -13.07 -17.05
CA PHE A 79 25.01 -12.46 -18.35
C PHE A 79 24.40 -13.33 -19.45
N ASP A 80 23.50 -12.75 -20.26
CA ASP A 80 22.82 -13.44 -21.33
C ASP A 80 23.48 -13.16 -22.68
N TYR A 81 24.16 -14.17 -23.22
CA TYR A 81 24.79 -14.13 -24.54
C TYR A 81 23.82 -14.45 -25.69
N LYS A 82 22.59 -14.90 -25.39
CA LYS A 82 21.60 -15.26 -26.44
C LYS A 82 20.86 -14.05 -27.02
N VAL A 83 20.98 -12.89 -26.38
CA VAL A 83 20.33 -11.64 -26.79
C VAL A 83 21.38 -10.61 -27.17
N TRP A 84 21.01 -9.63 -28.01
CA TRP A 84 21.89 -8.53 -28.40
C TRP A 84 23.24 -8.98 -28.99
N TYR A 85 23.23 -9.95 -29.90
CA TYR A 85 24.46 -10.40 -30.57
C TYR A 85 25.12 -9.22 -31.34
N PRO A 86 26.44 -8.97 -31.19
CA PRO A 86 27.46 -9.76 -30.47
C PRO A 86 27.74 -9.32 -29.02
N LEU A 87 27.03 -8.31 -28.49
CA LEU A 87 27.32 -7.68 -27.20
C LEU A 87 26.85 -8.51 -25.98
N GLY A 88 25.67 -9.12 -26.06
CA GLY A 88 25.01 -9.72 -24.90
C GLY A 88 24.30 -8.70 -23.99
N ARG A 89 23.68 -9.17 -22.91
CA ARG A 89 23.03 -8.33 -21.89
C ARG A 89 23.36 -8.79 -20.47
N PRO A 90 23.84 -7.92 -19.56
CA PRO A 90 23.95 -8.23 -18.14
C PRO A 90 22.55 -8.16 -17.49
N VAL A 91 21.82 -9.27 -17.45
CA VAL A 91 20.42 -9.28 -16.98
C VAL A 91 20.33 -8.97 -15.49
N GLY A 92 21.22 -9.54 -14.66
CA GLY A 92 21.15 -9.39 -13.21
C GLY A 92 21.22 -7.94 -12.70
N THR A 93 21.83 -7.03 -13.45
CA THR A 93 21.93 -5.60 -13.13
C THR A 93 20.96 -4.71 -13.90
N THR A 94 20.25 -5.25 -14.90
CA THR A 94 19.38 -4.49 -15.81
C THR A 94 17.90 -4.90 -15.76
N ILE A 95 17.52 -5.69 -14.75
CA ILE A 95 16.15 -6.15 -14.51
C ILE A 95 15.70 -5.78 -13.09
N TYR A 96 14.40 -5.51 -12.94
CA TYR A 96 13.71 -5.43 -11.66
C TYR A 96 13.34 -6.86 -11.23
N PRO A 97 13.95 -7.43 -10.17
CA PRO A 97 13.83 -8.85 -9.85
C PRO A 97 12.54 -9.22 -9.08
N GLY A 98 11.77 -8.23 -8.63
CA GLY A 98 10.70 -8.40 -7.64
C GLY A 98 9.63 -9.39 -8.08
N MET A 99 9.15 -9.28 -9.31
CA MET A 99 8.12 -10.19 -9.83
C MET A 99 8.64 -11.62 -9.94
N GLN A 100 9.84 -11.83 -10.49
CA GLN A 100 10.43 -13.15 -10.70
C GLN A 100 10.68 -13.84 -9.35
N VAL A 101 11.19 -13.10 -8.36
CA VAL A 101 11.39 -13.60 -7.00
C VAL A 101 10.06 -14.02 -6.38
N THR A 102 9.01 -13.21 -6.50
CA THR A 102 7.68 -13.54 -5.98
C THR A 102 7.08 -14.76 -6.68
N ALA A 103 7.20 -14.86 -8.01
CA ALA A 103 6.70 -16.02 -8.77
C ALA A 103 7.40 -17.32 -8.35
N VAL A 104 8.74 -17.30 -8.23
CA VAL A 104 9.51 -18.46 -7.76
C VAL A 104 9.19 -18.82 -6.31
N ALA A 105 8.96 -17.84 -5.45
CA ALA A 105 8.56 -18.09 -4.06
C ALA A 105 7.17 -18.75 -4.00
N ILE A 106 6.19 -18.26 -4.76
CA ILE A 106 4.85 -18.86 -4.84
C ILE A 106 4.96 -20.30 -5.36
N HIS A 107 5.68 -20.52 -6.45
CA HIS A 107 5.87 -21.85 -7.01
C HIS A 107 6.55 -22.81 -6.03
N ARG A 108 7.64 -22.40 -5.37
CA ARG A 108 8.39 -23.30 -4.47
C ARG A 108 7.67 -23.60 -3.16
N TYR A 109 6.99 -22.62 -2.56
CA TYR A 109 6.44 -22.76 -1.20
C TYR A 109 4.94 -23.02 -1.15
N LEU A 110 4.16 -22.50 -2.10
CA LEU A 110 2.69 -22.61 -2.09
C LEU A 110 2.19 -23.63 -3.13
N LEU A 111 2.75 -23.61 -4.33
CA LEU A 111 2.24 -24.35 -5.49
C LEU A 111 3.30 -25.24 -6.15
N SER A 112 3.99 -26.05 -5.34
CA SER A 112 5.09 -26.91 -5.81
C SER A 112 4.69 -28.01 -6.79
N HIS A 113 3.39 -28.29 -6.89
CA HIS A 113 2.80 -29.28 -7.79
C HIS A 113 2.38 -28.69 -9.14
N TRP A 114 2.38 -27.35 -9.27
CA TRP A 114 2.03 -26.65 -10.52
C TRP A 114 3.27 -26.46 -11.37
N SER A 115 3.10 -26.28 -12.68
CA SER A 115 4.23 -25.83 -13.51
C SER A 115 4.56 -24.37 -13.22
N LEU A 116 5.82 -23.99 -13.45
CA LEU A 116 6.23 -22.59 -13.30
C LEU A 116 5.49 -21.67 -14.28
N ASN A 117 5.13 -22.18 -15.47
CA ASN A 117 4.33 -21.45 -16.45
C ASN A 117 2.95 -21.13 -15.89
N ASP A 118 2.26 -22.12 -15.30
CA ASP A 118 0.95 -21.92 -14.71
C ASP A 118 1.00 -20.85 -13.62
N VAL A 119 1.99 -20.91 -12.71
CA VAL A 119 2.14 -19.87 -11.68
C VAL A 119 2.32 -18.48 -12.31
N CYS A 120 3.12 -18.34 -13.37
CA CYS A 120 3.31 -17.06 -14.06
C CYS A 120 2.03 -16.58 -14.77
N CYS A 121 1.25 -17.47 -15.38
CA CYS A 121 0.01 -17.12 -16.05
C CYS A 121 -1.08 -16.64 -15.09
N TYR A 122 -1.21 -17.26 -13.92
CA TYR A 122 -2.27 -16.92 -12.95
C TYR A 122 -1.89 -15.77 -12.00
N MET A 123 -0.60 -15.47 -11.83
CA MET A 123 -0.11 -14.44 -10.92
C MET A 123 -0.73 -13.04 -11.18
N PRO A 124 -0.85 -12.53 -12.43
CA PRO A 124 -1.50 -11.25 -12.69
C PRO A 124 -2.93 -11.17 -12.16
N ALA A 125 -3.71 -12.25 -12.31
CA ALA A 125 -5.10 -12.31 -11.85
C ALA A 125 -5.18 -12.26 -10.31
N TRP A 126 -4.31 -12.99 -9.62
CA TRP A 126 -4.25 -12.96 -8.14
C TRP A 126 -3.87 -11.57 -7.63
N PHE A 127 -2.83 -10.96 -8.19
CA PHE A 127 -2.38 -9.63 -7.77
C PHE A 127 -3.40 -8.53 -8.09
N GLY A 128 -4.17 -8.67 -9.19
CA GLY A 128 -5.29 -7.78 -9.50
C GLY A 128 -6.46 -7.90 -8.50
N ALA A 129 -6.78 -9.11 -8.03
CA ALA A 129 -7.78 -9.30 -6.97
C ALA A 129 -7.29 -8.73 -5.62
N ILE A 130 -6.00 -8.93 -5.29
CA ILE A 130 -5.39 -8.35 -4.08
C ILE A 130 -5.35 -6.82 -4.17
N ALA A 131 -5.01 -6.24 -5.32
CA ALA A 131 -5.02 -4.79 -5.54
C ALA A 131 -6.42 -4.21 -5.31
N THR A 132 -7.46 -4.93 -5.76
CA THR A 132 -8.86 -4.58 -5.50
C THR A 132 -9.16 -4.49 -4.01
N LEU A 133 -8.76 -5.50 -3.23
CA LEU A 133 -8.92 -5.52 -1.77
C LEU A 133 -8.21 -4.35 -1.10
N ILE A 134 -6.93 -4.13 -1.42
CA ILE A 134 -6.12 -3.08 -0.82
C ILE A 134 -6.66 -1.69 -1.18
N THR A 135 -7.23 -1.51 -2.38
CA THR A 135 -7.91 -0.27 -2.77
C THR A 135 -9.10 0.03 -1.86
N GLY A 136 -9.89 -1.00 -1.52
CA GLY A 136 -10.95 -0.89 -0.54
C GLY A 136 -10.44 -0.46 0.84
N LEU A 137 -9.35 -1.09 1.30
CA LEU A 137 -8.72 -0.73 2.58
C LEU A 137 -8.17 0.70 2.58
N LEU A 138 -7.58 1.15 1.47
CA LEU A 138 -7.12 2.53 1.30
C LEU A 138 -8.29 3.52 1.35
N ALA A 139 -9.40 3.22 0.66
CA ALA A 139 -10.60 4.04 0.68
C ALA A 139 -11.26 4.09 2.06
N TYR A 140 -11.26 2.97 2.79
CA TYR A 140 -11.69 2.90 4.18
C TYR A 140 -10.86 3.83 5.08
N GLU A 141 -9.53 3.77 4.98
CA GLU A 141 -8.65 4.68 5.75
C GLU A 141 -8.86 6.14 5.36
N ALA A 142 -9.13 6.43 4.08
CA ALA A 142 -9.33 7.79 3.58
C ALA A 142 -10.62 8.42 4.10
N SER A 143 -11.65 7.61 4.32
CA SER A 143 -12.99 8.04 4.74
C SER A 143 -13.14 8.13 6.26
N LEU A 144 -12.27 7.49 7.04
CA LEU A 144 -12.25 7.63 8.50
C LEU A 144 -11.57 8.92 8.98
N PRO A 145 -12.17 9.66 9.94
CA PRO A 145 -11.54 10.87 10.48
C PRO A 145 -10.30 10.58 11.33
N GLN A 146 -10.27 9.47 12.06
CA GLN A 146 -9.14 9.01 12.84
C GLN A 146 -9.22 7.49 13.06
N ASN A 147 -8.09 6.80 12.91
CA ASN A 147 -8.00 5.38 13.17
C ASN A 147 -7.46 5.11 14.59
N THR A 148 -8.14 4.23 15.33
CA THR A 148 -7.81 3.91 16.73
C THR A 148 -7.34 2.45 16.90
N SER A 149 -7.43 1.60 15.87
CA SER A 149 -6.94 0.23 15.99
C SER A 149 -5.41 0.19 16.04
N SER A 150 -4.91 -0.44 17.10
CA SER A 150 -3.48 -0.71 17.28
C SER A 150 -3.07 -2.06 16.69
N ASN A 151 -3.97 -3.05 16.74
CA ASN A 151 -3.72 -4.43 16.31
C ASN A 151 -4.58 -4.82 15.10
N LEU A 152 -4.12 -5.80 14.31
CA LEU A 152 -4.88 -6.35 13.18
C LEU A 152 -6.24 -6.94 13.62
N ILE A 153 -6.28 -7.62 14.76
CA ILE A 153 -7.53 -8.16 15.34
C ILE A 153 -8.49 -7.03 15.72
N GLN A 154 -7.95 -5.96 16.31
CA GLN A 154 -8.75 -4.80 16.66
C GLN A 154 -9.24 -4.07 15.42
N PHE A 155 -8.42 -4.01 14.36
CA PHE A 155 -8.83 -3.45 13.08
C PHE A 155 -9.93 -4.26 12.41
N LEU A 156 -9.80 -5.59 12.37
CA LEU A 156 -10.85 -6.48 11.88
C LEU A 156 -12.13 -6.35 12.70
N TRP A 157 -11.99 -6.21 14.02
CA TRP A 157 -13.10 -5.96 14.92
C TRP A 157 -13.74 -4.58 14.70
N ASP A 158 -12.96 -3.54 14.46
CA ASP A 158 -13.44 -2.18 14.15
C ASP A 158 -14.17 -2.15 12.79
N ILE A 159 -13.69 -2.91 11.79
CA ILE A 159 -14.39 -3.12 10.51
C ILE A 159 -15.74 -3.79 10.76
N VAL A 160 -15.78 -4.84 11.59
CA VAL A 160 -16.98 -5.61 11.91
C VAL A 160 -17.98 -4.78 12.74
N GLN A 161 -17.48 -3.95 13.66
CA GLN A 161 -18.33 -3.14 14.56
C GLN A 161 -18.75 -1.79 13.97
N GLY A 162 -18.20 -1.40 12.82
CA GLY A 162 -18.59 -0.17 12.12
C GLY A 162 -18.42 1.11 12.93
N THR A 163 -17.54 1.13 13.93
CA THR A 163 -17.41 2.30 14.82
C THR A 163 -16.50 3.38 14.23
N CYS A 164 -17.06 4.58 14.05
CA CYS A 164 -16.29 5.81 13.87
C CYS A 164 -15.51 6.12 15.15
N GLY A 165 -14.30 6.68 15.00
CA GLY A 165 -13.36 6.99 16.07
C GLY A 165 -13.99 7.59 17.33
N ARG A 166 -13.42 7.20 18.48
CA ARG A 166 -13.90 7.32 19.87
C ARG A 166 -14.28 8.72 20.39
N ASN A 167 -14.24 9.77 19.58
CA ASN A 167 -14.57 11.13 20.03
C ASN A 167 -15.98 11.55 19.59
N HIS A 168 -16.95 11.34 20.49
CA HIS A 168 -18.18 12.10 20.64
C HIS A 168 -18.76 12.83 19.40
N VAL A 169 -19.34 12.07 18.47
CA VAL A 169 -20.61 12.51 17.87
C VAL A 169 -21.64 11.58 18.45
N LYS A 170 -22.42 12.05 19.43
CA LYS A 170 -23.64 11.34 19.84
C LYS A 170 -24.41 11.09 18.55
N PRO A 171 -24.85 9.85 18.24
CA PRO A 171 -25.75 9.66 17.12
C PRO A 171 -26.93 10.60 17.39
N THR A 172 -27.04 11.66 16.58
CA THR A 172 -28.27 12.43 16.50
C THR A 172 -29.34 11.39 16.24
N LYS A 173 -30.34 11.33 17.12
CA LYS A 173 -31.51 10.47 16.95
C LYS A 173 -32.21 10.84 15.64
N SER A 174 -31.69 10.33 14.52
CA SER A 174 -32.39 10.27 13.27
C SER A 174 -33.23 9.01 13.33
N ASN A 175 -34.47 9.19 13.79
CA ASN A 175 -35.53 8.26 13.48
C ASN A 175 -35.72 8.33 11.97
N ASN A 176 -35.10 7.41 11.24
CA ASN A 176 -35.69 6.70 10.11
C ASN A 176 -34.69 5.65 9.58
N SER A 177 -35.28 4.49 9.30
CA SER A 177 -34.75 3.27 8.69
C SER A 177 -33.59 3.43 7.69
N PHE A 178 -32.73 2.40 7.64
CA PHE A 178 -31.61 2.13 6.71
C PHE A 178 -30.24 2.79 6.96
N SER A 179 -29.48 2.25 7.93
CA SER A 179 -28.05 1.86 7.81
C SER A 179 -27.38 1.89 9.21
N ASN A 180 -26.99 0.72 9.71
CA ASN A 180 -26.06 0.61 10.85
C ASN A 180 -24.61 0.47 10.33
N LEU A 181 -24.36 0.70 9.04
CA LEU A 181 -23.02 0.60 8.45
C LEU A 181 -22.25 1.90 8.67
N SER A 182 -20.96 1.78 8.95
CA SER A 182 -20.06 2.94 8.90
C SER A 182 -20.01 3.44 7.45
N PRO A 183 -20.26 4.74 7.19
CA PRO A 183 -20.14 5.30 5.84
C PRO A 183 -18.78 5.01 5.17
N ALA A 184 -17.72 4.85 5.96
CA ALA A 184 -16.39 4.50 5.48
C ALA A 184 -16.34 3.11 4.82
N LEU A 185 -17.13 2.17 5.34
CA LEU A 185 -17.18 0.79 4.86
C LEU A 185 -17.96 0.70 3.53
N GLU A 186 -19.01 1.51 3.38
CA GLU A 186 -19.73 1.66 2.11
C GLU A 186 -18.82 2.24 1.03
N CYS A 187 -18.06 3.29 1.35
CA CYS A 187 -17.06 3.86 0.45
C CYS A 187 -15.99 2.84 0.04
N ALA A 188 -15.56 1.98 0.98
CA ALA A 188 -14.59 0.92 0.70
C ALA A 188 -15.14 -0.12 -0.29
N VAL A 189 -16.33 -0.65 -0.03
CA VAL A 189 -16.99 -1.62 -0.92
C VAL A 189 -17.23 -1.02 -2.32
N PHE A 190 -17.65 0.25 -2.38
CA PHE A 190 -17.81 0.96 -3.65
C PHE A 190 -16.50 1.11 -4.42
N ALA A 191 -15.40 1.50 -3.74
CA ALA A 191 -14.09 1.60 -4.35
C ALA A 191 -13.57 0.24 -4.85
N MET A 192 -13.83 -0.84 -4.11
CA MET A 192 -13.51 -2.21 -4.55
C MET A 192 -14.30 -2.60 -5.80
N ALA A 193 -15.61 -2.31 -5.83
CA ALA A 193 -16.47 -2.62 -6.96
C ALA A 193 -16.05 -1.87 -8.24
N MET A 194 -15.53 -0.64 -8.11
CA MET A 194 -14.96 0.08 -9.24
C MET A 194 -13.64 -0.54 -9.67
N MET A 195 -12.70 -0.76 -8.75
CA MET A 195 -11.38 -1.30 -9.06
C MET A 195 -11.43 -2.71 -9.69
N SER A 196 -12.40 -3.54 -9.33
CA SER A 196 -12.55 -4.89 -9.87
C SER A 196 -12.79 -4.92 -11.38
N ILE A 197 -13.53 -3.94 -11.91
CA ILE A 197 -13.99 -3.88 -13.30
C ILE A 197 -13.33 -2.79 -14.16
N VAL A 198 -12.48 -1.93 -13.59
CA VAL A 198 -11.86 -0.81 -14.32
C VAL A 198 -11.00 -1.33 -15.49
N PRO A 199 -11.33 -0.98 -16.75
CA PRO A 199 -10.63 -1.51 -17.93
C PRO A 199 -9.13 -1.21 -17.95
N ALA A 200 -8.74 -0.02 -17.48
CA ALA A 200 -7.33 0.41 -17.44
C ALA A 200 -6.47 -0.51 -16.54
N HIS A 201 -7.04 -1.01 -15.45
CA HIS A 201 -6.35 -1.96 -14.58
C HIS A 201 -6.45 -3.38 -15.10
N LEU A 202 -7.61 -3.76 -15.66
CA LEU A 202 -7.82 -5.07 -16.27
C LEU A 202 -6.78 -5.37 -17.35
N MET A 203 -6.57 -4.45 -18.31
CA MET A 203 -5.59 -4.63 -19.39
C MET A 203 -4.16 -4.94 -18.90
N ARG A 204 -3.80 -4.54 -17.69
CA ARG A 204 -2.46 -4.75 -17.10
C ARG A 204 -2.41 -5.91 -16.10
N SER A 205 -3.53 -6.61 -15.89
CA SER A 205 -3.65 -7.69 -14.88
C SER A 205 -4.47 -8.89 -15.37
N VAL A 206 -4.67 -9.03 -16.68
CA VAL A 206 -5.29 -10.24 -17.28
C VAL A 206 -4.39 -11.45 -17.08
N GLY A 207 -4.98 -12.62 -16.84
CA GLY A 207 -4.27 -13.89 -16.84
C GLY A 207 -3.46 -14.10 -18.12
N GLY A 208 -2.23 -14.58 -17.98
CA GLY A 208 -1.25 -14.70 -19.07
C GLY A 208 -0.44 -13.43 -19.33
N GLY A 209 -0.86 -12.26 -18.83
CA GLY A 209 -0.13 -10.99 -18.92
C GLY A 209 0.96 -10.83 -17.84
N PHE A 210 1.99 -11.69 -17.86
CA PHE A 210 3.07 -11.73 -16.86
C PHE A 210 4.06 -10.56 -17.00
N ASP A 211 3.56 -9.34 -16.80
CA ASP A 211 4.32 -8.08 -16.86
C ASP A 211 4.34 -7.33 -15.52
N ASN A 212 5.33 -6.45 -15.34
CA ASN A 212 5.72 -5.84 -14.06
C ASN A 212 4.59 -5.01 -13.44
N GLU A 213 3.77 -4.39 -14.28
CA GLU A 213 2.63 -3.56 -13.90
C GLU A 213 1.57 -4.33 -13.09
N SER A 214 1.42 -5.64 -13.36
CA SER A 214 0.42 -6.49 -12.71
C SER A 214 0.66 -6.58 -11.20
N VAL A 215 1.93 -6.70 -10.80
CA VAL A 215 2.36 -6.79 -9.39
C VAL A 215 2.64 -5.40 -8.81
N ALA A 216 3.17 -4.49 -9.63
CA ALA A 216 3.52 -3.13 -9.20
C ALA A 216 2.31 -2.33 -8.73
N THR A 217 1.15 -2.51 -9.37
CA THR A 217 -0.08 -1.81 -8.96
C THR A 217 -0.46 -2.17 -7.52
N THR A 218 -0.41 -3.46 -7.17
CA THR A 218 -0.66 -3.94 -5.81
C THR A 218 0.35 -3.38 -4.81
N ALA A 219 1.65 -3.40 -5.16
CA ALA A 219 2.72 -2.87 -4.32
C ALA A 219 2.59 -1.35 -4.06
N MET A 220 2.20 -0.60 -5.10
CA MET A 220 1.98 0.84 -5.01
C MET A 220 0.82 1.20 -4.08
N ILE A 221 -0.34 0.56 -4.26
CA ILE A 221 -1.53 0.83 -3.44
C ILE A 221 -1.28 0.39 -1.99
N LEU A 222 -0.55 -0.72 -1.79
CA LEU A 222 -0.10 -1.15 -0.46
C LEU A 222 0.77 -0.10 0.22
N THR A 223 1.72 0.49 -0.51
CA THR A 223 2.58 1.55 0.00
C THR A 223 1.77 2.78 0.40
N PHE A 224 0.79 3.20 -0.41
CA PHE A 224 -0.10 4.31 -0.06
C PHE A 224 -1.00 4.00 1.14
N TYR A 225 -1.50 2.77 1.25
CA TYR A 225 -2.28 2.32 2.40
C TYR A 225 -1.46 2.38 3.68
N CYS A 226 -0.24 1.80 3.69
CA CYS A 226 0.64 1.84 4.85
C CYS A 226 1.04 3.29 5.21
N TRP A 227 1.31 4.13 4.21
CA TRP A 227 1.62 5.55 4.42
C TRP A 227 0.46 6.28 5.10
N MET A 228 -0.75 6.18 4.55
CA MET A 228 -1.94 6.81 5.14
C MET A 228 -2.20 6.29 6.56
N ARG A 229 -2.09 4.98 6.75
CA ARG A 229 -2.27 4.34 8.05
C ARG A 229 -1.27 4.89 9.07
N SER A 230 0.01 5.05 8.69
CA SER A 230 1.04 5.61 9.57
C SER A 230 0.70 7.01 10.10
N LEU A 231 -0.04 7.82 9.32
CA LEU A 231 -0.41 9.20 9.67
C LEU A 231 -1.74 9.29 10.42
N ARG A 232 -2.70 8.44 10.09
CA ARG A 232 -4.08 8.50 10.61
C ARG A 232 -4.30 7.75 11.92
N ASN A 233 -3.29 7.05 12.42
CA ASN A 233 -3.33 6.42 13.74
C ASN A 233 -3.40 7.45 14.89
N GLY A 234 -3.85 6.97 16.06
CA GLY A 234 -3.80 7.69 17.33
C GLY A 234 -2.41 8.22 17.71
N ASN A 235 -2.25 8.80 18.89
CA ASN A 235 -0.94 9.28 19.37
C ASN A 235 -0.01 8.13 19.84
N ASP A 236 -0.31 6.89 19.44
CA ASP A 236 0.51 5.74 19.80
C ASP A 236 1.74 5.65 18.90
N ILE A 237 2.91 5.84 19.52
CA ILE A 237 4.19 5.88 18.82
C ILE A 237 4.57 4.51 18.25
N ASN A 238 4.22 3.41 18.92
CA ASN A 238 4.58 2.06 18.48
C ASN A 238 3.91 1.74 17.15
N THR A 239 2.61 2.04 17.06
CA THR A 239 1.83 1.85 15.85
C THR A 239 2.39 2.72 14.71
N ILE A 240 2.78 3.97 14.97
CA ILE A 240 3.42 4.85 13.95
C ILE A 240 4.72 4.24 13.43
N VAL A 241 5.59 3.75 14.32
CA VAL A 241 6.86 3.14 13.94
C VAL A 241 6.65 1.89 13.09
N VAL A 242 5.73 1.00 13.50
CA VAL A 242 5.43 -0.23 12.75
C VAL A 242 4.93 0.08 11.34
N TYR A 243 3.93 0.96 11.20
CA TYR A 243 3.41 1.31 9.87
C TYR A 243 4.40 2.16 9.06
N GLY A 244 5.24 2.99 9.69
CA GLY A 244 6.33 3.71 9.02
C GLY A 244 7.37 2.76 8.42
N CYS A 245 7.83 1.78 9.21
CA CYS A 245 8.72 0.72 8.73
C CYS A 245 8.07 -0.13 7.64
N LEU A 246 6.79 -0.52 7.82
CA LEU A 246 6.03 -1.28 6.84
C LEU A 246 5.88 -0.50 5.52
N THR A 247 5.67 0.81 5.58
CA THR A 247 5.64 1.67 4.38
C THR A 247 6.97 1.64 3.63
N GLY A 248 8.10 1.71 4.35
CA GLY A 248 9.43 1.58 3.75
C GLY A 248 9.68 0.21 3.11
N LEU A 249 9.21 -0.87 3.75
CA LEU A 249 9.30 -2.24 3.23
C LEU A 249 8.40 -2.46 2.00
N SER A 250 7.16 -1.96 2.02
CA SER A 250 6.26 -1.99 0.87
C SER A 250 6.82 -1.17 -0.30
N TYR A 251 7.45 -0.04 -0.01
CA TYR A 251 8.14 0.75 -1.01
C TYR A 251 9.35 0.01 -1.59
N PHE A 252 10.16 -0.69 -0.78
CA PHE A 252 11.22 -1.54 -1.31
C PHE A 252 10.67 -2.62 -2.26
N TYR A 253 9.55 -3.25 -1.92
CA TYR A 253 8.90 -4.22 -2.81
C TYR A 253 8.46 -3.58 -4.13
N MET A 254 7.92 -2.36 -4.09
CA MET A 254 7.59 -1.56 -5.28
C MET A 254 8.84 -1.26 -6.13
N VAL A 255 9.93 -0.80 -5.51
CA VAL A 255 11.22 -0.53 -6.17
C VAL A 255 11.79 -1.78 -6.83
N ALA A 256 11.69 -2.94 -6.18
CA ALA A 256 12.16 -4.21 -6.73
C ALA A 256 11.31 -4.69 -7.91
N THR A 257 10.05 -4.26 -8.02
CA THR A 257 9.08 -4.75 -9.01
C THR A 257 9.03 -3.88 -10.27
N TRP A 258 9.03 -2.55 -10.14
CA TRP A 258 8.81 -1.66 -11.30
C TRP A 258 9.43 -0.28 -11.15
N GLY A 259 9.85 0.30 -12.28
CA GLY A 259 10.51 1.61 -12.35
C GLY A 259 9.65 2.81 -11.91
N GLY A 260 8.33 2.67 -11.87
CA GLY A 260 7.43 3.74 -11.38
C GLY A 260 7.49 3.97 -9.86
N PHE A 261 8.42 3.35 -9.14
CA PHE A 261 8.72 3.71 -7.75
C PHE A 261 9.09 5.19 -7.59
N VAL A 262 9.64 5.83 -8.64
CA VAL A 262 9.94 7.28 -8.68
C VAL A 262 8.67 8.10 -8.43
N PHE A 263 7.54 7.70 -9.03
CA PHE A 263 6.25 8.35 -8.81
C PHE A 263 5.79 8.24 -7.37
N VAL A 264 5.90 7.04 -6.77
CA VAL A 264 5.49 6.79 -5.38
C VAL A 264 6.29 7.64 -4.40
N LEU A 265 7.61 7.71 -4.59
CA LEU A 265 8.51 8.50 -3.75
C LEU A 265 8.17 10.00 -3.83
N ASN A 266 7.99 10.51 -5.05
CA ASN A 266 7.68 11.91 -5.28
C ASN A 266 6.30 12.30 -4.76
N LEU A 267 5.28 11.46 -4.95
CA LEU A 267 3.93 11.75 -4.47
C LEU A 267 3.89 11.81 -2.94
N ILE A 268 4.54 10.87 -2.25
CA ILE A 268 4.64 10.87 -0.78
C ILE A 268 5.45 12.10 -0.31
N GLY A 269 6.55 12.44 -0.98
CA GLY A 269 7.34 13.63 -0.69
C GLY A 269 6.55 14.93 -0.85
N VAL A 270 5.79 15.07 -1.93
CA VAL A 270 4.92 16.23 -2.18
C VAL A 270 3.81 16.30 -1.13
N HIS A 271 3.16 15.18 -0.80
CA HIS A 271 2.14 15.14 0.24
C HIS A 271 2.69 15.57 1.60
N ALA A 272 3.89 15.10 1.98
CA ALA A 272 4.56 15.53 3.21
C ALA A 272 4.90 17.04 3.16
N ALA A 273 5.44 17.54 2.06
CA ALA A 273 5.72 18.96 1.89
C ALA A 273 4.45 19.83 1.99
N MET A 274 3.33 19.38 1.40
CA MET A 274 2.03 20.06 1.50
C MET A 274 1.52 20.11 2.95
N LEU A 275 1.71 19.07 3.76
CA LEU A 275 1.32 19.09 5.17
C LEU A 275 2.07 20.18 5.96
N VAL A 276 3.36 20.39 5.65
CA VAL A 276 4.14 21.51 6.22
C VAL A 276 3.62 22.86 5.71
N GLY A 277 3.38 22.99 4.40
CA GLY A 277 2.87 24.22 3.78
C GLY A 277 1.51 24.65 4.32
N LEU A 278 0.63 23.71 4.66
CA LEU A 278 -0.66 23.95 5.32
C LEU A 278 -0.55 24.22 6.83
N GLY A 279 0.67 24.28 7.39
CA GLY A 279 0.90 24.52 8.81
C GLY A 279 0.54 23.34 9.72
N ARG A 280 0.30 22.15 9.16
CA ARG A 280 -0.07 20.92 9.89
C ARG A 280 1.14 20.05 10.23
N PHE A 281 2.25 20.68 10.62
CA PHE A 281 3.43 19.95 11.09
C PHE A 281 3.18 19.31 12.46
N SER A 282 3.52 18.03 12.59
CA SER A 282 3.38 17.24 13.81
C SER A 282 4.52 16.23 13.90
N ASP A 283 4.90 15.85 15.13
CA ASP A 283 5.92 14.83 15.39
C ASP A 283 5.60 13.50 14.68
N LYS A 284 4.29 13.20 14.49
CA LYS A 284 3.84 12.01 13.77
C LYS A 284 4.31 12.00 12.33
N VAL A 285 4.11 13.11 11.62
CA VAL A 285 4.45 13.23 10.20
C VAL A 285 5.96 13.16 10.03
N TRP A 286 6.70 13.80 10.93
CA TRP A 286 8.16 13.73 10.97
C TRP A 286 8.66 12.30 11.17
N LEU A 287 8.13 11.57 12.15
CA LEU A 287 8.56 10.20 12.44
C LEU A 287 8.20 9.26 11.30
N SER A 288 6.96 9.29 10.80
CA SER A 288 6.52 8.46 9.68
C SER A 288 7.35 8.70 8.42
N TYR A 289 7.56 9.96 8.05
CA TYR A 289 8.33 10.30 6.85
C TYR A 289 9.81 9.94 6.98
N SER A 290 10.41 10.17 8.15
CA SER A 290 11.81 9.84 8.41
C SER A 290 12.06 8.33 8.33
N LEU A 291 11.17 7.51 8.90
CA LEU A 291 11.25 6.05 8.81
C LEU A 291 11.05 5.56 7.38
N PHE A 292 10.02 6.06 6.69
CA PHE A 292 9.75 5.74 5.30
C PHE A 292 10.96 6.04 4.41
N TYR A 293 11.49 7.27 4.48
CA TYR A 293 12.58 7.71 3.62
C TYR A 293 13.89 6.97 3.94
N SER A 294 14.23 6.82 5.22
CA SER A 294 15.48 6.16 5.63
C SER A 294 15.47 4.68 5.24
N ILE A 295 14.43 3.93 5.64
CA ILE A 295 14.33 2.50 5.36
C ILE A 295 14.14 2.25 3.87
N GLY A 296 13.25 3.01 3.23
CA GLY A 296 12.96 2.88 1.81
C GLY A 296 14.18 3.14 0.94
N THR A 297 14.93 4.21 1.21
CA THR A 297 16.14 4.56 0.44
C THR A 297 17.27 3.57 0.69
N LEU A 298 17.51 3.16 1.95
CA LEU A 298 18.55 2.18 2.28
C LEU A 298 18.32 0.83 1.58
N LEU A 299 17.07 0.39 1.49
CA LEU A 299 16.71 -0.84 0.80
C LEU A 299 16.69 -0.67 -0.72
N ALA A 300 16.24 0.48 -1.23
CA ALA A 300 16.23 0.76 -2.68
C ALA A 300 17.64 0.73 -3.29
N ILE A 301 18.65 1.25 -2.58
CA ILE A 301 20.05 1.25 -3.04
C ILE A 301 20.61 -0.18 -3.22
N GLN A 302 20.07 -1.16 -2.49
CA GLN A 302 20.48 -2.56 -2.60
C GLN A 302 20.00 -3.23 -3.89
N VAL A 303 19.02 -2.66 -4.58
CA VAL A 303 18.54 -3.19 -5.86
C VAL A 303 19.55 -2.80 -6.96
N PRO A 304 20.21 -3.78 -7.63
CA PRO A 304 21.31 -3.48 -8.55
C PRO A 304 20.97 -2.52 -9.69
N VAL A 305 19.75 -2.56 -10.20
CA VAL A 305 19.29 -1.68 -11.29
C VAL A 305 19.11 -0.22 -10.85
N VAL A 306 18.89 0.01 -9.55
CA VAL A 306 18.69 1.34 -8.97
C VAL A 306 20.01 1.94 -8.50
N GLY A 307 20.81 1.15 -7.78
CA GLY A 307 22.10 1.57 -7.25
C GLY A 307 22.03 2.92 -6.50
N TRP A 308 22.89 3.87 -6.87
CA TRP A 308 22.97 5.19 -6.24
C TRP A 308 22.02 6.25 -6.83
N ALA A 309 21.07 5.85 -7.70
CA ALA A 309 20.12 6.77 -8.30
C ALA A 309 19.35 7.65 -7.29
N PRO A 310 18.92 7.16 -6.10
CA PRO A 310 18.20 7.99 -5.14
C PRO A 310 18.95 9.21 -4.61
N LEU A 311 20.28 9.20 -4.65
CA LEU A 311 21.11 10.30 -4.16
C LEU A 311 21.72 11.15 -5.27
N ARG A 312 21.61 10.73 -6.53
CA ARG A 312 22.22 11.41 -7.69
C ARG A 312 21.22 11.90 -8.72
N SER A 313 20.08 11.22 -8.86
CA SER A 313 19.07 11.56 -9.86
C SER A 313 18.23 12.74 -9.40
N LEU A 314 18.11 13.75 -10.26
CA LEU A 314 17.24 14.91 -10.06
C LEU A 314 15.78 14.50 -9.77
N GLU A 315 15.35 13.36 -10.30
CA GLU A 315 13.99 12.83 -10.11
C GLU A 315 13.71 12.41 -8.66
N GLN A 316 14.74 12.18 -7.85
CA GLN A 316 14.62 11.66 -6.47
C GLN A 316 15.19 12.64 -5.42
N LEU A 317 15.76 13.77 -5.85
CA LEU A 317 16.27 14.81 -4.96
C LEU A 317 15.17 15.59 -4.24
N GLY A 318 13.98 15.74 -4.84
CA GLY A 318 12.86 16.43 -4.19
C GLY A 318 12.51 15.82 -2.82
N PRO A 319 12.21 14.53 -2.74
CA PRO A 319 12.00 13.79 -1.50
C PRO A 319 13.18 13.87 -0.52
N CYS A 320 14.42 13.84 -1.01
CA CYS A 320 15.62 14.06 -0.17
C CYS A 320 15.60 15.45 0.49
N GLY A 321 15.30 16.50 -0.27
CA GLY A 321 15.16 17.86 0.24
C GLY A 321 14.04 17.98 1.28
N VAL A 322 12.90 17.31 1.07
CA VAL A 322 11.82 17.24 2.07
C VAL A 322 12.32 16.55 3.34
N PHE A 323 13.06 15.45 3.24
CA PHE A 323 13.60 14.74 4.40
C PHE A 323 14.52 15.63 5.24
N LEU A 324 15.46 16.33 4.60
CA LEU A 324 16.34 17.28 5.29
C LEU A 324 15.53 18.42 5.93
N GLY A 325 14.57 18.99 5.20
CA GLY A 325 13.67 20.03 5.73
C GLY A 325 12.91 19.57 6.96
N TYR A 326 12.45 18.32 6.99
CA TYR A 326 11.78 17.73 8.14
C TYR A 326 12.70 17.59 9.36
N GLN A 327 13.98 17.23 9.19
CA GLN A 327 14.94 17.20 10.31
C GLN A 327 15.17 18.59 10.92
N VAL A 328 15.29 19.61 10.06
CA VAL A 328 15.45 21.01 10.49
C VAL A 328 14.22 21.51 11.23
N LEU A 329 13.02 21.23 10.72
CA LEU A 329 11.77 21.61 11.37
C LEU A 329 11.61 20.94 12.74
N GLN A 330 11.97 19.67 12.86
CA GLN A 330 11.93 18.96 14.14
C GLN A 330 12.94 19.55 15.14
N PHE A 331 14.15 19.86 14.69
CA PHE A 331 15.16 20.51 15.51
C PHE A 331 14.67 21.86 16.05
N CYS A 332 14.06 22.69 15.20
CA CYS A 332 13.45 23.96 15.61
C CYS A 332 12.31 23.76 16.61
N GLU A 333 11.51 22.70 16.43
CA GLU A 333 10.39 22.37 17.31
C GLU A 333 10.86 21.91 18.71
N VAL A 334 11.94 21.12 18.78
CA VAL A 334 12.57 20.72 20.04
C VAL A 334 13.10 21.94 20.81
N ILE A 335 13.77 22.88 20.12
CA ILE A 335 14.24 24.14 20.73
C ILE A 335 13.05 24.98 21.22
N ARG A 336 11.98 25.08 20.41
CA ARG A 336 10.75 25.79 20.79
C ARG A 336 10.17 25.25 22.10
N ARG A 337 10.10 23.92 22.24
CA ARG A 337 9.59 23.26 23.45
C ARG A 337 10.51 23.47 24.65
N ARG A 338 11.82 23.40 24.46
CA ARG A 338 12.81 23.63 25.53
C ARG A 338 12.77 25.07 26.07
N ASN A 339 12.59 26.04 25.19
CA ASN A 339 12.67 27.47 25.52
C ASN A 339 11.30 28.15 25.69
N ASN A 340 10.19 27.41 25.63
CA ASN A 340 8.81 27.92 25.69
C ASN A 340 8.56 29.16 24.81
N LEU A 341 9.11 29.15 23.58
CA LEU A 341 9.06 30.30 22.68
C LEU A 341 7.65 30.52 22.11
N SER A 342 7.26 31.79 21.97
CA SER A 342 6.00 32.18 21.31
C SER A 342 5.98 31.73 19.85
N ARG A 343 4.78 31.57 19.26
CA ARG A 343 4.62 31.13 17.85
C ARG A 343 5.37 32.02 16.85
N THR A 344 5.45 33.32 17.11
CA THR A 344 6.16 34.28 16.25
C THR A 344 7.69 34.14 16.37
N ALA A 345 8.21 33.86 17.57
CA ALA A 345 9.62 33.57 17.78
C ALA A 345 10.03 32.23 17.16
N ALA A 346 9.16 31.23 17.20
CA ALA A 346 9.38 29.94 16.54
C ALA A 346 9.45 30.07 15.00
N TRP A 347 8.63 30.94 14.40
CA TRP A 347 8.70 31.23 12.97
C TRP A 347 10.01 31.93 12.57
N LYS A 348 10.46 32.91 13.37
CA LYS A 348 11.77 33.55 13.16
C LYS A 348 12.92 32.56 13.29
N LEU A 349 12.86 31.65 14.28
CA LEU A 349 13.85 30.59 14.45
C LEU A 349 13.91 29.66 13.24
N ARG A 350 12.75 29.22 12.71
CA ARG A 350 12.68 28.38 11.51
C ARG A 350 13.33 29.06 10.31
N ILE A 351 13.06 30.35 10.09
CA ILE A 351 13.65 31.11 8.99
C ILE A 351 15.17 31.26 9.19
N GLN A 352 15.64 31.59 10.40
CA GLN A 352 17.07 31.74 10.69
C GLN A 352 17.84 30.44 10.47
N VAL A 353 17.30 29.30 10.90
CA VAL A 353 17.96 28.00 10.72
C VAL A 353 17.96 27.58 9.24
N CYS A 354 16.87 27.82 8.50
CA CYS A 354 16.84 27.54 7.07
C CYS A 354 17.83 28.43 6.28
N VAL A 355 17.97 29.70 6.65
CA VAL A 355 18.95 30.62 6.02
C VAL A 355 20.38 30.22 6.36
N ALA A 356 20.66 29.82 7.61
CA ALA A 356 21.98 29.37 8.04
C ALA A 356 22.42 28.01 7.44
N LEU A 357 21.47 27.21 6.91
CA LEU A 357 21.76 25.97 6.20
C LEU A 357 21.89 26.16 4.68
N ALA A 358 21.35 27.26 4.15
CA ALA A 358 21.37 27.58 2.72
C ALA A 358 22.53 28.49 2.31
N GLY A 359 23.14 29.20 3.26
CA GLY A 359 24.41 29.91 3.09
C GLY A 359 25.57 29.09 3.64
#